data_AF-A0A2V6U4L1-F1
#
_entry.id   AF-A0A2V6U4L1-F1
#
_cell.length_a   1.000
_cell.length_b   1.000
_cell.length_c   1.000
_cell.angle_alpha   90.00
_cell.angle_beta   90.00
_cell.angle_gamma   90.00
#
_symmetry.space_group_name_H-M   'P 1'
#
loop_
_entity.id
_entity.type
_entity.pdbx_description
1 polymer ?
#
loop_
_entity_poly.entity_id
_entity_poly.type
_entity_poly.pdbx_seq_one_letter_code
_entity_poly.pdbx_strand_id
1 'polypeptide(L)' 'LPAPPSSAVLAAHWRPYIELCIERFGASRCMFESNFPVEKMGIGYAALWNAFKRIAADASDDEKRDLFSGTARRAYRLA' A
#
# COMPACT_ATOMS: atom_id res chain seq x y z
N LEU A 1 -13.58 22.05 -6.69
CA LEU A 1 -13.71 20.62 -6.28
C LEU A 1 -13.31 20.51 -4.81
N PRO A 2 -13.89 19.60 -4.02
CA PRO A 2 -13.45 19.36 -2.65
C PRO A 2 -11.96 18.97 -2.61
N ALA A 3 -11.31 19.20 -1.47
CA ALA A 3 -9.91 18.81 -1.27
C ALA A 3 -9.75 17.28 -1.44
N PRO A 4 -8.61 16.80 -1.96
CA PRO A 4 -8.33 15.36 -2.03
C PRO A 4 -8.42 14.70 -0.65
N PRO A 5 -8.84 13.42 -0.58
CA PRO A 5 -8.98 12.71 0.70
C PRO A 5 -7.63 12.58 1.42
N SER A 6 -7.67 12.60 2.74
CA SER A 6 -6.47 12.39 3.57
C SER A 6 -6.05 10.92 3.58
N SER A 7 -4.79 10.65 3.93
CA SER A 7 -4.29 9.27 4.10
C SER A 7 -5.11 8.44 5.09
N ALA A 8 -5.71 9.06 6.11
CA ALA A 8 -6.54 8.37 7.10
C ALA A 8 -7.87 7.93 6.50
N VAL A 9 -8.52 8.81 5.70
CA VAL A 9 -9.77 8.49 4.99
C VAL A 9 -9.53 7.36 3.97
N LEU A 10 -8.46 7.47 3.19
CA LEU A 10 -8.08 6.42 2.23
C LEU A 10 -7.79 5.09 2.91
N ALA A 11 -6.98 5.11 3.98
CA ALA A 11 -6.65 3.90 4.72
C ALA A 11 -7.91 3.23 5.29
N ALA A 12 -8.81 3.98 5.92
CA ALA A 12 -10.06 3.43 6.46
C ALA A 12 -10.92 2.79 5.36
N HIS A 13 -11.00 3.42 4.19
CA HIS A 13 -11.79 2.92 3.07
C HIS A 13 -11.19 1.65 2.42
N TRP A 14 -9.86 1.58 2.30
CA TRP A 14 -9.19 0.48 1.60
C TRP A 14 -8.79 -0.70 2.48
N ARG A 15 -8.62 -0.46 3.78
CA ARG A 15 -8.21 -1.48 4.76
C ARG A 15 -8.91 -2.83 4.60
N PRO A 16 -10.26 -2.92 4.52
CA PRO A 16 -10.93 -4.23 4.46
C PRO A 16 -10.57 -5.06 3.22
N TYR A 17 -10.17 -4.41 2.12
CA TYR A 17 -9.78 -5.11 0.89
C TYR A 17 -8.31 -5.49 0.91
N ILE A 18 -7.45 -4.55 1.34
CA ILE A 18 -6.00 -4.76 1.35
C ILE A 18 -5.60 -5.78 2.42
N GLU A 19 -6.14 -5.67 3.64
CA GLU A 19 -5.84 -6.64 4.71
C GLU A 19 -6.31 -8.04 4.35
N LEU A 20 -7.49 -8.18 3.75
CA LEU A 20 -7.98 -9.47 3.29
C LEU A 20 -7.03 -10.10 2.25
N CYS A 21 -6.52 -9.32 1.30
CA CYS A 21 -5.52 -9.80 0.36
C CYS A 21 -4.23 -10.25 1.07
N ILE A 22 -3.71 -9.43 2.00
CA ILE A 22 -2.50 -9.78 2.75
C ILE A 22 -2.71 -11.03 3.60
N GLU A 23 -3.86 -11.19 4.26
CA GLU A 23 -4.20 -12.37 5.06
C GLU A 23 -4.30 -13.63 4.20
N ARG A 24 -4.89 -13.55 3.01
CA ARG A 24 -5.10 -14.71 2.12
C ARG A 24 -3.84 -15.11 1.36
N PHE A 25 -3.06 -14.15 0.88
CA PHE A 25 -1.88 -14.42 0.07
C PHE A 25 -0.58 -14.43 0.86
N GLY A 26 -0.55 -13.79 2.03
CA GLY A 26 0.67 -13.54 2.79
C GLY A 26 1.46 -12.36 2.23
N ALA A 27 2.09 -11.58 3.12
CA ALA A 27 2.87 -10.39 2.76
C ALA A 27 3.96 -10.68 1.70
N SER A 28 4.56 -11.87 1.72
CA SER A 28 5.61 -12.27 0.78
C SER A 28 5.17 -12.42 -0.67
N ARG A 29 3.85 -12.34 -0.93
CA ARG A 29 3.20 -12.35 -2.26
C ARG A 29 2.36 -11.10 -2.53
N CYS A 30 2.43 -10.08 -1.67
CA CYS A 30 1.76 -8.79 -1.87
C CYS A 30 2.79 -7.65 -1.91
N MET A 31 2.51 -6.60 -2.69
CA MET A 31 3.32 -5.38 -2.72
C MET A 31 2.44 -4.14 -2.88
N PHE A 32 2.86 -3.02 -2.30
CA PHE A 32 2.21 -1.73 -2.53
C PHE A 32 2.78 -1.07 -3.79
N GLU A 33 1.90 -0.49 -4.60
CA GLU A 33 2.28 0.30 -5.76
C GLU A 33 1.43 1.56 -5.88
N SER A 34 1.94 2.54 -6.62
CA SER A 34 1.31 3.86 -6.68
C SER A 34 0.33 4.04 -7.84
N ASN A 35 0.54 3.34 -8.95
CA ASN A 35 -0.13 3.60 -10.24
C ASN A 35 -0.02 5.07 -10.72
N PHE A 36 0.95 5.83 -10.22
CA PHE A 36 1.21 7.19 -10.70
C PHE A 36 1.79 7.16 -12.13
N PRO A 37 1.41 8.11 -13.00
CA PRO A 37 0.66 9.33 -12.70
C PRO A 37 -0.87 9.22 -12.84
N VAL A 38 -1.45 8.04 -13.11
CA VAL A 38 -2.91 7.89 -13.28
C VAL A 38 -3.64 8.22 -11.97
N GLU A 39 -3.13 7.74 -10.85
CA GLU A 39 -3.72 7.95 -9.51
C GLU A 39 -3.79 9.43 -9.08
N LYS A 40 -2.99 10.32 -9.70
CA LYS A 40 -2.97 11.76 -9.40
C LYS A 40 -4.31 12.44 -9.65
N MET A 41 -5.21 11.80 -10.41
CA MET A 41 -6.55 12.31 -10.71
C MET A 41 -7.45 12.38 -9.47
N GLY A 42 -7.16 11.59 -8.43
CA GLY A 42 -7.95 11.57 -7.19
C GLY A 42 -7.15 11.69 -5.90
N ILE A 43 -5.85 11.39 -5.91
CA ILE A 43 -5.07 11.21 -4.68
C ILE A 43 -3.70 11.89 -4.80
N GLY A 44 -3.28 12.58 -3.74
CA GLY A 44 -1.93 13.12 -3.64
C GLY A 44 -0.90 12.03 -3.33
N TYR A 45 0.30 12.11 -3.93
CA TYR A 45 1.34 11.09 -3.80
C TYR A 45 1.70 10.75 -2.34
N ALA A 46 1.89 11.77 -1.50
CA ALA A 46 2.17 11.57 -0.09
C ALA A 46 0.99 10.96 0.68
N ALA A 47 -0.24 11.35 0.33
CA ALA A 47 -1.44 10.80 0.95
C ALA A 47 -1.61 9.30 0.64
N LEU A 48 -1.30 8.90 -0.60
CA LEU A 48 -1.32 7.49 -1.03
C LEU A 48 -0.34 6.63 -0.21
N TRP A 49 0.94 6.99 -0.20
CA TRP A 49 1.95 6.20 0.53
C TRP A 49 1.70 6.19 2.03
N ASN A 50 1.22 7.30 2.60
CA ASN A 50 0.84 7.32 4.01
C ASN A 50 -0.40 6.46 4.29
N ALA A 51 -1.32 6.28 3.34
CA ALA A 51 -2.44 5.34 3.49
C ALA A 51 -1.92 3.90 3.58
N PHE A 52 -0.98 3.49 2.70
CA PHE A 52 -0.36 2.16 2.78
C PHE A 52 0.38 1.93 4.10
N LYS A 53 1.15 2.92 4.58
CA LYS A 53 1.81 2.84 5.90
C LYS A 53 0.84 2.65 7.06
N ARG A 54 -0.33 3.29 6.98
CA ARG A 54 -1.39 3.14 8.00
C ARG A 54 -2.04 1.77 7.96
N ILE A 55 -2.25 1.22 6.77
CA ILE A 55 -2.82 -0.12 6.62
C ILE A 55 -1.83 -1.15 7.16
N ALA A 56 -0.56 -1.04 6.81
CA ALA A 56 0.49 -1.95 7.30
C ALA A 56 1.00 -1.63 8.72
N ALA A 57 0.29 -0.82 9.52
CA ALA A 57 0.80 -0.36 10.83
C ALA A 57 1.09 -1.53 11.79
N ASP A 58 0.19 -2.51 11.84
CA ASP A 58 0.26 -3.66 12.75
C ASP A 58 1.05 -4.85 12.19
N ALA A 59 1.53 -4.76 10.94
CA ALA A 59 2.38 -5.76 10.35
C ALA A 59 3.76 -5.78 11.02
N SER A 60 4.38 -6.96 11.09
CA SER A 60 5.76 -7.14 11.55
C SER A 60 6.76 -6.43 10.64
N ASP A 61 7.99 -6.25 11.12
CA ASP A 61 9.04 -5.62 10.33
C ASP A 61 9.39 -6.41 9.06
N ASP A 62 9.31 -7.74 9.09
CA ASP A 62 9.50 -8.59 7.92
C ASP A 62 8.37 -8.43 6.90
N GLU A 63 7.12 -8.42 7.36
CA GLU A 63 5.97 -8.19 6.50
C GLU A 63 6.01 -6.80 5.87
N LYS A 64 6.39 -5.77 6.64
CA LYS A 64 6.61 -4.41 6.11
C LYS A 64 7.70 -4.39 5.05
N ARG A 65 8.85 -5.04 5.31
CA ARG A 65 9.93 -5.15 4.32
C ARG A 65 9.43 -5.76 3.02
N ASP A 66 8.64 -6.83 3.11
CA ASP A 66 8.08 -7.52 1.95
C ASP A 66 7.08 -6.65 1.18
N LEU A 67 6.09 -6.07 1.87
CA LEU A 67 5.05 -5.24 1.26
C LEU A 67 5.59 -4.00 0.57
N PHE A 68 6.63 -3.37 1.12
CA PHE A 68 7.17 -2.11 0.58
C PHE A 68 8.32 -2.31 -0.41
N SER A 69 8.96 -3.49 -0.46
CA SER A 69 10.07 -3.72 -1.40
C SER A 69 10.41 -5.18 -1.67
N GLY A 70 10.40 -6.04 -0.65
CA GLY A 70 10.93 -7.40 -0.72
C GLY A 70 10.20 -8.27 -1.75
N THR A 71 8.88 -8.20 -1.78
CA THR A 71 8.06 -8.92 -2.77
C THR A 71 8.35 -8.44 -4.18
N ALA A 72 8.41 -7.12 -4.40
CA ALA A 72 8.73 -6.54 -5.71
C ALA A 72 10.13 -6.95 -6.17
N ARG A 73 11.14 -6.88 -5.29
CA ARG A 73 12.52 -7.30 -5.59
C ARG A 73 12.59 -8.75 -6.06
N ARG A 74 11.89 -9.66 -5.37
CA ARG A 74 11.85 -11.08 -5.76
C ARG A 74 11.08 -11.31 -7.06
N ALA A 75 9.89 -10.71 -7.18
CA ALA A 75 9.02 -10.89 -8.34
C ALA A 75 9.66 -10.36 -9.63
N TYR A 76 10.28 -9.18 -9.57
CA TYR A 76 10.91 -8.54 -10.72
C TYR A 76 12.40 -8.86 -10.88
N ARG A 77 12.99 -9.67 -9.98
CA ARG A 77 14.42 -10.04 -9.98
C ARG A 77 15.34 -8.82 -9.96
N LEU A 78 15.06 -7.87 -9.07
CA LEU A 78 15.86 -6.65 -8.91
C LEU A 78 17.09 -6.92 -8.04
N ALA A 79 18.24 -6.38 -8.46
CA ALA A 79 19.52 -6.46 -7.74
C ALA A 79 19.50 -5.68 -6.42
#